data_AF-A0A930ARP9-F1
#
_entry.id   AF-A0A930ARP9-F1
#
_cell.length_a   1.000
_cell.length_b   1.000
_cell.length_c   1.000
_cell.angle_alpha   90.00
_cell.angle_beta   90.00
_cell.angle_gamma   90.00
#
_symmetry.space_group_name_H-M   'P 1'
#
loop_
_entity.id
_entity.type
_entity.pdbx_description
1 polymer ?
#
loop_
_entity_poly.entity_id
_entity_poly.type
_entity_poly.pdbx_seq_one_letter_code
_entity_poly.pdbx_strand_id
1 'polypeptide(L)'
;MDATSLAEDVRLKKVSPLELVTETIQRARTLNPSLNAIVYEQYEEALEKAKNFKPTNQPFAGVPIFLKDLGQEQKGSVCTYGSRLFKDVKSAQTDNFVKRLEELGFIIMGRTNTPEFGFKTVSDAALHGPVRNAVNPERYAGGSSGGAAAVVASGIVPIAA
;
A
#
# COMPACT_ATOMS: atom_id res chain seq x y z
N MET A 1 -0.55 9.58 13.45
CA MET A 1 -0.85 8.46 14.37
C MET A 1 -0.23 7.21 13.78
N ASP A 2 0.27 6.30 14.62
CA ASP A 2 0.76 5.01 14.15
C ASP A 2 -0.39 4.01 13.91
N ALA A 3 -0.07 2.87 13.30
CA ALA A 3 -1.06 1.86 12.92
C ALA A 3 -1.80 1.26 14.13
N THR A 4 -1.10 1.08 15.25
CA THR A 4 -1.70 0.55 16.49
C THR A 4 -2.70 1.50 17.11
N SER A 5 -2.40 2.80 17.09
CA SER A 5 -3.29 3.87 17.56
C SER A 5 -4.54 3.97 16.69
N LEU A 6 -4.38 3.91 15.35
CA LEU A 6 -5.53 3.92 14.44
C LEU A 6 -6.45 2.71 14.68
N ALA A 7 -5.89 1.51 14.86
CA ALA A 7 -6.66 0.32 15.13
C ALA A 7 -7.43 0.42 16.46
N GLU A 8 -6.83 1.06 17.47
CA GLU A 8 -7.50 1.31 18.75
C GLU A 8 -8.65 2.30 18.60
N ASP A 9 -8.45 3.39 17.87
CA ASP A 9 -9.52 4.37 17.63
C ASP A 9 -10.68 3.77 16.83
N VAL A 10 -10.40 2.83 15.91
CA VAL A 10 -11.45 2.03 15.24
C VAL A 10 -12.22 1.16 16.23
N ARG A 11 -11.51 0.44 17.13
CA ARG A 11 -12.15 -0.39 18.16
C ARG A 11 -13.02 0.45 19.11
N LEU A 12 -12.54 1.63 19.49
CA LEU A 12 -13.25 2.58 20.33
C LEU A 12 -14.32 3.39 19.58
N LYS A 13 -14.52 3.14 18.27
CA LYS A 13 -15.47 3.83 17.39
C LYS A 13 -15.28 5.35 17.35
N LYS A 14 -14.06 5.84 17.58
CA LYS A 14 -13.70 7.26 17.41
C LYS A 14 -13.50 7.62 15.94
N VAL A 15 -13.11 6.64 15.14
CA VAL A 15 -12.99 6.71 13.68
C VAL A 15 -13.48 5.41 13.07
N SER A 16 -14.09 5.47 11.90
CA SER A 16 -14.49 4.28 11.13
C SER A 16 -13.39 3.85 10.15
N PRO A 17 -13.32 2.55 9.78
CA PRO A 17 -12.46 2.09 8.70
C PRO A 17 -12.70 2.85 7.38
N LEU A 18 -13.94 3.25 7.11
CA LEU A 18 -14.31 4.02 5.93
C LEU A 18 -13.69 5.42 5.94
N GLU A 19 -13.70 6.10 7.08
CA GLU A 19 -13.02 7.40 7.24
C GLU A 19 -11.50 7.26 7.04
N LEU A 20 -10.88 6.22 7.61
CA LEU A 20 -9.45 5.97 7.43
C LEU A 20 -9.09 5.72 5.96
N VAL A 21 -9.83 4.85 5.27
CA VAL A 21 -9.61 4.56 3.84
C VAL A 21 -9.83 5.81 2.99
N THR A 22 -10.88 6.58 3.25
CA THR A 22 -11.19 7.81 2.50
C THR A 22 -10.08 8.85 2.66
N GLU A 23 -9.61 9.07 3.88
CA GLU A 23 -8.50 9.98 4.18
C GLU A 23 -7.20 9.51 3.52
N THR A 24 -6.88 8.21 3.59
CA THR A 24 -5.71 7.64 2.89
C THR A 24 -5.78 7.86 1.39
N ILE A 25 -6.95 7.68 0.75
CA ILE A 25 -7.13 7.95 -0.69
C ILE A 25 -6.90 9.43 -1.00
N GLN A 26 -7.44 10.34 -0.18
CA GLN A 26 -7.24 11.78 -0.37
C GLN A 26 -5.76 12.18 -0.29
N ARG A 27 -5.05 11.65 0.71
CA ARG A 27 -3.59 11.84 0.83
C ARG A 27 -2.84 11.26 -0.36
N ALA A 28 -3.15 10.03 -0.75
CA ALA A 28 -2.52 9.37 -1.89
C ALA A 28 -2.71 10.18 -3.18
N ARG A 29 -3.93 10.62 -3.49
CA ARG A 29 -4.21 11.46 -4.67
C ARG A 29 -3.48 12.80 -4.65
N THR A 30 -3.26 13.37 -3.47
CA THR A 30 -2.57 14.65 -3.30
C THR A 30 -1.04 14.50 -3.42
N LEU A 31 -0.47 13.46 -2.81
CA LEU A 31 0.97 13.32 -2.63
C LEU A 31 1.63 12.39 -3.65
N ASN A 32 0.94 11.34 -4.11
CA ASN A 32 1.51 10.39 -5.05
C ASN A 32 1.96 11.00 -6.39
N PRO A 33 1.30 12.03 -6.98
CA PRO A 33 1.76 12.62 -8.24
C PRO A 33 3.21 13.14 -8.20
N SER A 34 3.70 13.61 -7.05
CA SER A 34 5.10 14.06 -6.90
C SER A 34 6.06 12.95 -6.47
N LEU A 35 5.53 11.85 -5.91
CA LEU A 35 6.33 10.74 -5.35
C LEU A 35 6.48 9.55 -6.30
N ASN A 36 5.45 9.26 -7.10
CA ASN A 36 5.33 8.05 -7.92
C ASN A 36 5.55 6.75 -7.11
N ALA A 37 5.02 6.73 -5.89
CA ALA A 37 5.23 5.67 -4.91
C ALA A 37 4.16 4.56 -5.01
N ILE A 38 2.96 4.87 -5.49
CA ILE A 38 1.83 3.94 -5.69
C ILE A 38 1.64 3.73 -7.18
N VAL A 39 1.62 2.47 -7.63
CA VAL A 39 1.59 2.06 -9.05
C VAL A 39 0.39 1.22 -9.45
N TYR A 40 -0.34 0.72 -8.45
CA TYR A 40 -1.60 0.00 -8.65
C TYR A 40 -2.55 0.41 -7.54
N GLU A 41 -3.71 0.92 -7.89
CA GLU A 41 -4.72 1.41 -6.96
C GLU A 41 -5.83 0.37 -6.82
N GLN A 42 -6.28 0.13 -5.59
CA GLN A 42 -7.42 -0.74 -5.27
C GLN A 42 -8.43 0.01 -4.40
N TYR A 43 -8.65 1.30 -4.71
CA TYR A 43 -9.38 2.21 -3.85
C TYR A 43 -10.87 1.86 -3.79
N GLU A 44 -11.45 1.45 -4.90
CA GLU A 44 -12.84 1.01 -4.98
C GLU A 44 -13.07 -0.24 -4.13
N GLU A 45 -12.19 -1.25 -4.25
CA GLU A 45 -12.26 -2.45 -3.42
C GLU A 45 -12.00 -2.15 -1.94
N ALA A 46 -11.05 -1.25 -1.64
CA ALA A 46 -10.76 -0.82 -0.28
C ALA A 46 -11.94 -0.10 0.36
N LEU A 47 -12.61 0.80 -0.37
CA LEU A 47 -13.81 1.50 0.09
C LEU A 47 -14.95 0.52 0.35
N GLU A 48 -15.17 -0.45 -0.53
CA GLU A 48 -16.21 -1.45 -0.35
C GLU A 48 -15.91 -2.38 0.83
N LYS A 49 -14.64 -2.79 1.00
CA LYS A 49 -14.20 -3.56 2.16
C LYS A 49 -14.39 -2.76 3.45
N ALA A 50 -14.09 -1.46 3.45
CA ALA A 50 -14.22 -0.58 4.60
C ALA A 50 -15.69 -0.33 5.02
N LYS A 51 -16.60 -0.13 4.06
CA LYS A 51 -18.05 0.02 4.32
C LYS A 51 -18.64 -1.19 5.03
N ASN A 52 -18.20 -2.38 4.64
CA ASN A 52 -18.68 -3.65 5.18
C ASN A 52 -17.82 -4.17 6.34
N PHE A 53 -16.79 -3.42 6.75
CA PHE A 53 -15.85 -3.86 7.78
C PHE A 53 -16.54 -3.89 9.14
N LYS A 54 -16.52 -5.06 9.78
CA LYS A 54 -17.00 -5.23 11.16
C LYS A 54 -15.79 -5.40 12.05
N PRO A 55 -15.40 -4.40 12.85
CA PRO A 55 -14.27 -4.52 13.76
C PRO A 55 -14.45 -5.71 14.69
N THR A 56 -13.45 -6.57 14.73
CA THR A 56 -13.34 -7.65 15.72
C THR A 56 -12.07 -7.44 16.56
N ASN A 57 -11.57 -8.46 17.26
CA ASN A 57 -10.34 -8.39 18.06
C ASN A 57 -9.05 -8.45 17.20
N GLN A 58 -9.11 -8.03 15.94
CA GLN A 58 -7.97 -7.98 15.03
C GLN A 58 -6.99 -6.88 15.47
N PRO A 59 -5.66 -7.15 15.49
CA PRO A 59 -4.66 -6.18 15.95
C PRO A 59 -4.68 -4.86 15.19
N PHE A 60 -4.90 -4.91 13.87
CA PHE A 60 -4.91 -3.77 12.96
C PHE A 60 -6.27 -3.56 12.29
N ALA A 61 -7.36 -3.78 13.06
CA ALA A 61 -8.74 -3.67 12.60
C ALA A 61 -8.99 -2.37 11.80
N GLY A 62 -9.25 -2.50 10.50
CA GLY A 62 -9.66 -1.41 9.62
C GLY A 62 -8.54 -0.48 9.19
N VAL A 63 -7.28 -0.79 9.50
CA VAL A 63 -6.13 0.07 9.16
C VAL A 63 -5.77 -0.10 7.67
N PRO A 64 -5.64 1.00 6.90
CA PRO A 64 -5.16 0.95 5.52
C PRO A 64 -3.69 0.52 5.40
N ILE A 65 -3.35 -0.30 4.42
CA ILE A 65 -1.97 -0.73 4.11
C ILE A 65 -1.76 -0.82 2.59
N PHE A 66 -0.55 -0.56 2.11
CA PHE A 66 -0.14 -0.90 0.75
C PHE A 66 0.76 -2.13 0.75
N LEU A 67 0.61 -2.97 -0.27
CA LEU A 67 1.50 -4.09 -0.54
C LEU A 67 2.68 -3.63 -1.41
N LYS A 68 3.84 -4.27 -1.28
CA LYS A 68 4.91 -4.09 -2.27
C LYS A 68 4.50 -4.72 -3.61
N ASP A 69 4.86 -4.09 -4.72
CA ASP A 69 4.71 -4.68 -6.06
C ASP A 69 5.76 -5.76 -6.36
N LEU A 70 6.05 -6.63 -5.37
CA LEU A 70 7.08 -7.68 -5.44
C LEU A 70 6.82 -8.75 -4.37
N GLY A 71 6.47 -9.98 -4.78
CA GLY A 71 6.37 -11.14 -3.89
C GLY A 71 5.32 -11.00 -2.76
N GLN A 72 4.20 -10.36 -3.07
CA GLN A 72 3.05 -10.14 -2.18
C GLN A 72 1.76 -10.32 -2.99
N GLU A 73 1.54 -11.52 -3.49
CA GLU A 73 0.51 -11.78 -4.47
C GLU A 73 -0.87 -11.77 -3.83
N GLN A 74 -1.82 -11.13 -4.52
CA GLN A 74 -3.23 -11.12 -4.12
C GLN A 74 -4.04 -11.61 -5.31
N LYS A 75 -4.81 -12.68 -5.10
CA LYS A 75 -5.59 -13.32 -6.16
C LYS A 75 -6.44 -12.29 -6.92
N GLY A 76 -6.33 -12.31 -8.25
CA GLY A 76 -7.09 -11.41 -9.12
C GLY A 76 -6.47 -10.02 -9.32
N SER A 77 -5.50 -9.63 -8.50
CA SER A 77 -4.75 -8.38 -8.64
C SER A 77 -3.45 -8.60 -9.41
N VAL A 78 -3.01 -7.57 -10.13
CA VAL A 78 -1.70 -7.54 -10.80
C VAL A 78 -0.60 -7.36 -9.75
N CYS A 79 0.51 -8.06 -9.90
CA CYS A 79 1.79 -7.83 -9.20
C CYS A 79 2.87 -7.79 -10.28
N THR A 80 3.40 -6.61 -10.61
CA THR A 80 4.23 -6.46 -11.83
C THR A 80 5.71 -6.74 -11.60
N TYR A 81 6.16 -6.89 -10.35
CA TYR A 81 7.58 -7.06 -10.03
C TYR A 81 8.43 -5.87 -10.55
N GLY A 82 7.82 -4.69 -10.75
CA GLY A 82 8.45 -3.57 -11.46
C GLY A 82 8.87 -3.87 -12.91
N SER A 83 8.38 -4.97 -13.51
CA SER A 83 8.81 -5.46 -14.82
C SER A 83 7.67 -5.42 -15.83
N ARG A 84 8.01 -5.03 -17.08
CA ARG A 84 7.07 -5.09 -18.21
C ARG A 84 6.58 -6.51 -18.49
N LEU A 85 7.36 -7.53 -18.12
CA LEU A 85 7.01 -8.94 -18.32
C LEU A 85 5.71 -9.33 -17.59
N PHE A 86 5.42 -8.71 -16.44
CA PHE A 86 4.28 -9.05 -15.59
C PHE A 86 3.21 -7.95 -15.56
N LYS A 87 3.30 -6.94 -16.43
CA LYS A 87 2.42 -5.76 -16.43
C LYS A 87 0.93 -6.11 -16.35
N ASP A 88 0.51 -7.15 -17.08
CA ASP A 88 -0.90 -7.55 -17.20
C ASP A 88 -1.17 -8.93 -16.54
N VAL A 89 -0.19 -9.47 -15.80
CA VAL A 89 -0.30 -10.80 -15.17
C VAL A 89 -1.03 -10.67 -13.84
N LYS A 90 -2.22 -11.25 -13.76
CA LYS A 90 -3.00 -11.34 -12.51
C LYS A 90 -2.58 -12.56 -11.71
N SER A 91 -2.44 -12.37 -10.41
CA SER A 91 -2.07 -13.45 -9.49
C SER A 91 -3.17 -14.52 -9.42
N ALA A 92 -2.81 -15.78 -9.57
CA ALA A 92 -3.77 -16.89 -9.50
C ALA A 92 -4.22 -17.22 -8.05
N GLN A 93 -3.39 -16.85 -7.08
CA GLN A 93 -3.59 -17.12 -5.65
C GLN A 93 -3.13 -15.94 -4.81
N THR A 94 -3.63 -15.87 -3.57
CA THR A 94 -3.15 -14.94 -2.55
C THR A 94 -2.08 -15.64 -1.73
N ASP A 95 -0.93 -14.98 -1.55
CA ASP A 95 0.16 -15.49 -0.73
C ASP A 95 -0.20 -15.55 0.75
N ASN A 96 0.44 -16.47 1.49
CA ASN A 96 0.19 -16.61 2.92
C ASN A 96 0.51 -15.33 3.71
N PHE A 97 1.52 -14.58 3.28
CA PHE A 97 1.85 -13.28 3.87
C PHE A 97 0.69 -12.28 3.72
N VAL A 98 0.14 -12.14 2.50
CA VAL A 98 -0.99 -11.24 2.23
C VAL A 98 -2.25 -11.69 2.98
N LYS A 99 -2.57 -12.98 2.97
CA LYS A 99 -3.68 -13.53 3.77
C LYS A 99 -3.54 -13.15 5.25
N ARG A 100 -2.32 -13.26 5.79
CA ARG A 100 -2.06 -12.93 7.19
C ARG A 100 -2.27 -11.45 7.49
N LEU A 101 -1.90 -10.55 6.59
CA LEU A 101 -2.20 -9.12 6.73
C LEU A 101 -3.72 -8.87 6.75
N GLU A 102 -4.48 -9.53 5.89
CA GLU A 102 -5.94 -9.41 5.89
C GLU A 102 -6.58 -9.98 7.17
N GLU A 103 -6.11 -11.14 7.65
CA GLU A 103 -6.53 -11.73 8.92
C GLU A 103 -6.22 -10.82 10.12
N LEU A 104 -5.12 -10.08 10.07
CA LEU A 104 -4.76 -9.09 11.09
C LEU A 104 -5.65 -7.84 11.06
N GLY A 105 -6.55 -7.72 10.09
CA GLY A 105 -7.56 -6.67 9.99
C GLY A 105 -7.21 -5.53 9.03
N PHE A 106 -6.09 -5.60 8.31
CA PHE A 106 -5.70 -4.56 7.37
C PHE A 106 -6.63 -4.49 6.15
N ILE A 107 -6.78 -3.28 5.60
CA ILE A 107 -7.45 -3.02 4.33
C ILE A 107 -6.37 -2.67 3.29
N ILE A 108 -6.24 -3.52 2.28
CA ILE A 108 -5.26 -3.34 1.20
C ILE A 108 -5.72 -2.23 0.26
N MET A 109 -4.86 -1.23 0.08
CA MET A 109 -5.13 -0.03 -0.71
C MET A 109 -4.61 -0.12 -2.15
N GLY A 110 -3.73 -1.07 -2.44
CA GLY A 110 -3.04 -1.18 -3.72
C GLY A 110 -1.58 -1.60 -3.53
N ARG A 111 -0.74 -1.23 -4.51
CA ARG A 111 0.68 -1.59 -4.55
C ARG A 111 1.64 -0.41 -4.67
N THR A 112 2.74 -0.51 -3.94
CA THR A 112 3.84 0.45 -4.01
C THR A 112 4.92 0.05 -5.01
N ASN A 113 5.51 1.03 -5.67
CA ASN A 113 6.58 0.92 -6.65
C ASN A 113 7.86 0.31 -6.07
N THR A 114 8.63 -0.35 -6.92
CA THR A 114 9.84 -1.12 -6.61
C THR A 114 10.75 -1.13 -7.85
N PRO A 115 12.07 -1.38 -7.76
CA PRO A 115 12.85 -1.65 -8.95
C PRO A 115 12.45 -3.00 -9.56
N GLU A 116 12.70 -3.15 -10.84
CA GLU A 116 12.51 -4.41 -11.55
C GLU A 116 13.17 -5.58 -10.79
N PHE A 117 12.36 -6.58 -10.45
CA PHE A 117 12.68 -7.77 -9.63
C PHE A 117 13.30 -7.49 -8.25
N GLY A 118 13.22 -6.26 -7.77
CA GLY A 118 13.86 -5.84 -6.53
C GLY A 118 15.39 -5.83 -6.59
N PHE A 119 16.00 -5.85 -7.78
CA PHE A 119 17.45 -6.02 -7.96
C PHE A 119 18.31 -4.81 -7.61
N LYS A 120 17.72 -3.64 -7.43
CA LYS A 120 18.44 -2.39 -7.17
C LYS A 120 18.10 -1.79 -5.81
N THR A 121 19.03 -1.01 -5.29
CA THR A 121 18.85 -0.16 -4.09
C THR A 121 18.19 1.19 -4.42
N VAL A 122 17.62 1.33 -5.61
CA VAL A 122 16.86 2.49 -6.09
C VAL A 122 15.61 1.96 -6.78
N SER A 123 14.43 2.50 -6.45
CA SER A 123 13.15 2.10 -7.03
C SER A 123 12.83 2.97 -8.25
N ASP A 124 13.25 2.51 -9.42
CA ASP A 124 13.24 3.22 -10.70
C ASP A 124 12.88 2.29 -11.86
N ALA A 125 11.92 1.38 -11.63
CA ALA A 125 11.44 0.45 -12.64
C ALA A 125 11.13 1.16 -13.96
N ALA A 126 11.64 0.64 -15.08
CA ALA A 126 11.39 1.21 -16.41
C ALA A 126 9.91 1.14 -16.82
N LEU A 127 9.11 0.33 -16.13
CA LEU A 127 7.66 0.26 -16.29
C LEU A 127 6.94 1.48 -15.68
N HIS A 128 7.33 1.90 -14.48
CA HIS A 128 6.59 2.88 -13.67
C HIS A 128 7.31 4.22 -13.48
N GLY A 129 8.63 4.27 -13.69
CA GLY A 129 9.48 5.42 -13.40
C GLY A 129 10.00 5.46 -11.95
N PRO A 130 10.82 6.48 -11.62
CA PRO A 130 11.47 6.60 -10.32
C PRO A 130 10.52 7.02 -9.21
N VAL A 131 10.74 6.46 -8.01
CA VAL A 131 10.14 6.93 -6.76
C VAL A 131 10.96 8.09 -6.20
N ARG A 132 10.30 9.22 -5.90
CA ARG A 132 10.93 10.39 -5.29
C ARG A 132 10.86 10.35 -3.76
N ASN A 133 11.88 10.90 -3.13
CA ASN A 133 11.97 10.96 -1.67
C ASN A 133 10.97 12.00 -1.12
N ALA A 134 10.18 11.60 -0.12
CA ALA A 134 9.13 12.45 0.46
C ALA A 134 9.64 13.73 1.15
N VAL A 135 10.90 13.74 1.62
CA VAL A 135 11.53 14.91 2.26
C VAL A 135 12.22 15.81 1.24
N ASN A 136 12.78 15.23 0.18
CA ASN A 136 13.46 15.97 -0.89
C ASN A 136 13.17 15.35 -2.26
N PRO A 137 12.21 15.90 -3.03
CA PRO A 137 11.80 15.35 -4.33
C PRO A 137 12.89 15.26 -5.40
N GLU A 138 14.00 15.99 -5.25
CA GLU A 138 15.16 15.90 -6.16
C GLU A 138 15.94 14.58 -5.97
N ARG A 139 15.68 13.83 -4.89
CA ARG A 139 16.33 12.55 -4.58
C ARG A 139 15.40 11.37 -4.82
N TYR A 140 15.98 10.19 -5.02
CA TYR A 140 15.24 8.94 -5.01
C TYR A 140 14.89 8.49 -3.58
N ALA A 141 13.79 7.76 -3.43
CA ALA A 141 13.37 7.18 -2.15
C ALA A 141 14.18 5.93 -1.72
N GLY A 142 15.20 5.54 -2.49
CA GLY A 142 15.96 4.31 -2.29
C GLY A 142 15.24 3.06 -2.81
N GLY A 143 15.63 1.89 -2.33
CA GLY A 143 15.16 0.61 -2.84
C GLY A 143 15.71 -0.60 -2.08
N SER A 144 15.18 -1.80 -2.30
CA SER A 144 14.17 -2.09 -3.33
C SER A 144 12.73 -1.73 -2.93
N SER A 145 12.50 -1.36 -1.67
CA SER A 145 11.17 -0.98 -1.14
C SER A 145 10.95 0.54 -1.09
N GLY A 146 11.38 1.28 -2.12
CA GLY A 146 11.34 2.75 -2.12
C GLY A 146 9.92 3.30 -2.11
N GLY A 147 8.97 2.67 -2.82
CA GLY A 147 7.57 3.08 -2.79
C GLY A 147 6.96 2.95 -1.39
N ALA A 148 7.17 1.81 -0.72
CA ALA A 148 6.73 1.59 0.67
C ALA A 148 7.34 2.63 1.63
N ALA A 149 8.64 2.91 1.52
CA ALA A 149 9.29 3.94 2.32
C ALA A 149 8.68 5.33 2.06
N ALA A 150 8.40 5.68 0.80
CA ALA A 150 7.84 6.98 0.43
C ALA A 150 6.40 7.17 0.93
N VAL A 151 5.52 6.16 0.85
CA VAL A 151 4.13 6.29 1.34
C VAL A 151 4.06 6.42 2.87
N VAL A 152 4.97 5.78 3.59
CA VAL A 152 5.08 5.92 5.06
C VAL A 152 5.67 7.28 5.42
N ALA A 153 6.81 7.66 4.83
CA ALA A 153 7.50 8.91 5.14
C ALA A 153 6.69 10.16 4.78
N SER A 154 5.85 10.10 3.74
CA SER A 154 4.93 11.19 3.36
C SER A 154 3.66 11.25 4.20
N GLY A 155 3.41 10.23 5.04
CA GLY A 155 2.22 10.16 5.88
C GLY A 155 0.93 9.80 5.15
N ILE A 156 1.02 9.15 3.98
CA ILE A 156 -0.16 8.58 3.27
C ILE A 156 -0.75 7.42 4.10
N VAL A 157 0.11 6.56 4.64
CA VAL A 157 -0.22 5.48 5.57
C VAL A 157 0.79 5.41 6.70
N PRO A 158 0.44 4.90 7.89
CA PRO A 158 1.38 4.74 8.99
C PRO A 158 2.29 3.51 8.87
N ILE A 159 1.92 2.55 8.02
CA ILE A 159 2.65 1.31 7.78
C ILE A 159 2.41 0.82 6.35
N ALA A 160 3.41 0.18 5.76
CA ALA A 160 3.35 -0.46 4.45
C ALA A 160 4.13 -1.78 4.50
N ALA A 161 3.81 -2.70 3.59
CA ALA A 161 4.48 -3.99 3.45
C ALA A 161 5.57 -3.96 2.36
#